data_AF-A0AAD7B5K2-F1
#
_entry.id   AF-A0AAD7B5K2-F1
#
_cell.length_a   1.000
_cell.length_b   1.000
_cell.length_c   1.000
_cell.angle_alpha   90.00
_cell.angle_beta   90.00
_cell.angle_gamma   90.00
#
_symmetry.space_group_name_H-M   'P 1'
#
loop_
_entity.id
_entity.type
_entity.pdbx_description
1 polymer ?
#
loop_
_entity_poly.entity_id
_entity_poly.type
_entity_poly.pdbx_seq_one_letter_code
_entity_poly.pdbx_strand_id
1 'polypeptide(L)' 'MLIPGHMSMGENLPVGRFCHEQKLSVEIRNRMLSNGVQYTRAFDYISLHQLEMMGLKCGEIAEMRAAVAQWAVMPQ' A
#
# COMPACT_ATOMS: atom_id res chain seq x y z
N MET A 1 -9.82 4.54 -1.07
CA MET A 1 -9.21 3.25 -0.73
C MET A 1 -8.03 3.03 -1.66
N LEU A 2 -6.97 2.39 -1.18
CA LEU A 2 -5.73 2.19 -1.94
C LEU A 2 -5.90 1.08 -2.98
N ILE A 3 -6.78 0.12 -2.68
CA ILE A 3 -7.23 -0.91 -3.60
C ILE A 3 -8.17 -0.28 -4.65
N PRO A 4 -7.94 -0.52 -5.96
CA PRO A 4 -8.86 -0.08 -7.00
C PRO A 4 -10.27 -0.66 -6.78
N GLY A 5 -11.32 0.13 -6.99
CA GLY A 5 -12.70 -0.28 -6.65
C GLY A 5 -13.27 -1.49 -7.42
N HIS A 6 -12.58 -1.96 -8.45
CA HIS A 6 -12.92 -3.18 -9.20
C HIS A 6 -12.04 -4.38 -8.84
N MET A 7 -11.16 -4.23 -7.85
CA MET A 7 -10.25 -5.26 -7.36
C MET A 7 -10.55 -5.58 -5.90
N SER A 8 -10.15 -6.77 -5.48
CA SER A 8 -10.15 -7.20 -4.09
C SER A 8 -8.73 -7.23 -3.54
N MET A 9 -8.66 -7.18 -2.21
CA MET A 9 -7.43 -7.37 -1.45
C MET A 9 -6.74 -8.67 -1.88
N GLY A 10 -5.44 -8.59 -2.21
CA GLY A 10 -4.61 -9.77 -2.42
C GLY A 10 -4.31 -10.50 -1.11
N GLU A 11 -3.32 -11.40 -1.13
CA GLU A 11 -2.89 -12.12 0.08
C GLU A 11 -2.47 -11.14 1.19
N ASN A 12 -2.96 -11.36 2.41
CA ASN A 12 -2.60 -10.53 3.55
C ASN A 12 -1.15 -10.79 3.98
N LEU A 13 -0.26 -9.82 3.72
CA LEU A 13 1.17 -9.91 3.94
C LEU A 13 1.64 -8.86 4.96
N PRO A 14 2.73 -9.11 5.70
CA PRO A 14 3.44 -8.04 6.41
C PRO A 14 3.90 -6.96 5.43
N VAL A 15 3.73 -5.69 5.77
CA VAL A 15 4.06 -4.56 4.88
C VAL A 15 5.53 -4.55 4.50
N GLY A 16 6.42 -4.96 5.41
CA GLY A 16 7.84 -5.11 5.07
C GLY A 16 8.10 -6.12 3.95
N ARG A 17 7.36 -7.24 3.93
CA ARG A 17 7.45 -8.25 2.88
C ARG A 17 6.83 -7.75 1.58
N PHE A 18 5.64 -7.13 1.66
CA PHE A 18 4.99 -6.51 0.50
C PHE A 18 5.90 -5.49 -0.19
N CYS A 19 6.49 -4.55 0.56
CA CYS A 19 7.39 -3.55 0.00
C CYS A 19 8.63 -4.17 -0.64
N HIS A 20 9.17 -5.26 -0.06
CA HIS A 20 10.29 -5.99 -0.66
C HIS A 20 9.89 -6.67 -1.98
N GLU A 21 8.77 -7.40 -2.01
CA GLU A 21 8.29 -8.10 -3.21
C GLU A 21 7.92 -7.14 -4.34
N GLN A 22 7.34 -5.98 -4.01
CA GLN A 22 6.96 -4.94 -4.97
C GLN A 22 8.10 -3.94 -5.27
N LYS A 23 9.30 -4.17 -4.72
CA LYS A 23 10.49 -3.30 -4.90
C LYS A 23 10.24 -1.83 -4.56
N LEU A 24 9.39 -1.58 -3.55
CA LEU A 24 9.14 -0.24 -3.03
C LEU A 24 10.34 0.25 -2.22
N SER A 25 10.53 1.58 -2.21
CA SER A 25 11.62 2.22 -1.50
C SER A 25 11.58 1.96 0.01
N VAL A 26 12.74 2.03 0.65
CA VAL A 26 12.88 1.87 2.11
C VAL A 26 12.12 2.98 2.83
N GLU A 27 12.05 4.16 2.23
CA GLU A 27 11.33 5.32 2.70
C GLU A 27 9.82 5.06 2.78
N ILE A 28 9.21 4.50 1.72
CA ILE A 28 7.79 4.11 1.72
C ILE A 28 7.53 3.09 2.84
N ARG A 29 8.35 2.03 2.90
CA ARG A 29 8.22 1.00 3.93
C ARG A 29 8.28 1.59 5.33
N ASN A 30 9.27 2.43 5.60
CA ASN A 30 9.47 3.04 6.93
C ASN A 30 8.31 3.97 7.28
N ARG A 31 7.80 4.78 6.35
CA ARG A 31 6.62 5.63 6.60
C ARG A 31 5.38 4.81 6.94
N MET A 32 5.12 3.73 6.21
CA MET A 32 3.97 2.86 6.48
C MET A 32 4.08 2.24 7.88
N LEU A 33 5.24 1.66 8.22
CA LEU A 33 5.46 1.04 9.53
C LEU A 33 5.40 2.05 10.68
N SER A 34 6.00 3.23 10.53
CA SER A 34 5.97 4.29 11.55
C SER A 34 4.57 4.84 11.81
N ASN A 35 3.65 4.69 10.85
CA ASN A 35 2.23 5.05 11.00
C ASN A 35 1.36 3.85 11.41
N GLY A 36 1.96 2.76 11.89
CA GLY A 36 1.24 1.59 12.41
C GLY A 36 0.67 0.66 11.34
N VAL A 37 0.99 0.87 10.06
CA VAL A 37 0.51 0.02 8.96
C VAL A 37 1.42 -1.20 8.87
N GLN A 38 1.04 -2.25 9.59
CA GLN A 38 1.83 -3.48 9.72
C GLN A 38 1.52 -4.55 8.67
N TYR A 39 0.28 -4.59 8.17
CA TYR A 39 -0.21 -5.63 7.25
C TYR A 39 -0.98 -5.04 6.08
N THR A 40 -0.93 -5.69 4.91
CA THR A 40 -1.59 -5.22 3.68
C THR A 40 -3.11 -5.13 3.78
N ARG A 41 -3.76 -5.84 4.73
CA ARG A 41 -5.19 -5.65 5.02
C ARG A 41 -5.59 -4.22 5.38
N ALA A 42 -4.66 -3.42 5.89
CA ALA A 42 -4.93 -2.02 6.20
C ALA A 42 -5.16 -1.19 4.93
N PHE A 43 -4.66 -1.62 3.76
CA PHE A 43 -4.74 -0.85 2.51
C PHE A 43 -6.18 -0.61 2.04
N ASP A 44 -7.11 -1.47 2.43
CA ASP A 44 -8.53 -1.32 2.16
C ASP A 44 -9.12 -0.08 2.87
N TYR A 45 -8.59 0.23 4.05
CA TYR A 45 -9.03 1.35 4.89
C TYR A 45 -8.22 2.64 4.69
N ILE A 46 -7.17 2.59 3.86
CA ILE A 46 -6.31 3.75 3.61
C ILE A 46 -6.78 4.49 2.35
N SER A 47 -7.04 5.78 2.52
CA SER A 47 -7.37 6.76 1.48
C SER A 47 -6.11 7.49 1.00
N LEU A 48 -6.23 8.15 -0.17
CA LEU A 48 -5.18 9.04 -0.66
C LEU A 48 -4.80 10.12 0.36
N HIS A 49 -5.80 10.74 0.98
CA HIS A 49 -5.59 11.77 2.00
C HIS A 49 -4.82 11.24 3.22
N GLN A 50 -5.10 10.01 3.65
CA GLN A 50 -4.33 9.39 4.73
C GLN A 50 -2.87 9.16 4.34
N LEU A 51 -2.56 8.79 3.09
CA LEU A 51 -1.17 8.66 2.63
C LEU A 51 -0.42 10.00 2.67
N GLU A 52 -1.10 11.09 2.28
CA GLU A 52 -0.55 12.45 2.38
C GLU A 52 -0.29 12.83 3.84
N MET A 53 -1.23 12.50 4.75
CA MET A 53 -1.08 12.73 6.19
C MET A 53 0.02 11.89 6.83
N MET A 54 0.30 10.69 6.29
CA MET A 54 1.45 9.86 6.65
C MET A 54 2.78 10.43 6.11
N GLY A 55 2.72 11.52 5.34
CA GLY A 55 3.84 12.25 4.80
C GLY A 55 4.42 11.66 3.51
N LEU A 56 3.71 10.75 2.83
CA LEU A 56 4.18 10.25 1.54
C LEU A 56 4.12 11.37 0.49
N LYS A 57 5.16 11.45 -0.34
CA LYS A 57 5.24 12.38 -1.47
C LYS A 57 4.42 11.86 -2.65
N CYS A 58 4.05 12.76 -3.57
CA CYS A 58 3.26 12.40 -4.75
C CYS A 58 3.86 11.23 -5.56
N GLY A 59 5.18 11.21 -5.78
CA GLY A 59 5.86 10.08 -6.45
C GLY A 59 5.78 8.77 -5.67
N GLU A 60 5.97 8.82 -4.35
CA GLU A 60 5.87 7.66 -3.45
C GLU A 60 4.42 7.10 -3.42
N ILE A 61 3.43 8.00 -3.43
CA ILE A 61 2.01 7.63 -3.53
C ILE A 61 1.73 6.94 -4.86
N ALA A 62 2.27 7.44 -5.97
CA ALA A 62 2.10 6.84 -7.28
C ALA A 62 2.70 5.42 -7.34
N GLU A 63 3.92 5.24 -6.82
CA GLU A 63 4.57 3.93 -6.70
C GLU A 63 3.75 2.96 -5.85
N MET A 64 3.27 3.42 -4.69
CA MET A 64 2.43 2.62 -3.79
C MET A 64 1.14 2.16 -4.48
N ARG A 65 0.47 3.06 -5.21
CA ARG A 65 -0.75 2.73 -5.96
C ARG A 65 -0.48 1.73 -7.08
N ALA A 66 0.63 1.88 -7.79
CA ALA A 66 1.03 0.93 -8.84
C ALA A 66 1.29 -0.47 -8.26
N ALA A 67 2.03 -0.54 -7.14
CA ALA A 67 2.30 -1.79 -6.44
C ALA A 67 1.01 -2.46 -5.93
N VAL A 68 0.09 -1.70 -5.33
CA VAL A 68 -1.19 -2.26 -4.88
C VAL A 68 -2.06 -2.73 -6.04
N ALA A 69 -2.06 -2.03 -7.18
CA ALA A 69 -2.79 -2.49 -8.37
C ALA A 69 -2.21 -3.80 -8.95
N GLN A 70 -0.91 -4.05 -8.80
CA GLN A 70 -0.26 -5.31 -9.23
C GLN A 70 -0.50 -6.47 -8.26
N TRP A 71 -0.59 -6.17 -6.96
CA TRP A 71 -0.81 -7.18 -5.92
C TRP A 71 -2.29 -7.54 -5.72
N ALA A 72 -3.19 -6.58 -5.94
CA ALA A 72 -4.62 -6.79 -5.81
C ALA A 72 -5.12 -7.79 -6.88
N VAL A 73 -6.19 -8.53 -6.54
CA VAL A 73 -6.74 -9.60 -7.38
C VAL A 73 -8.12 -9.20 -7.90
N MET A 74 -8.54 -9.75 -9.04
CA MET A 74 -9.93 -9.60 -9.48
C MET A 74 -10.85 -10.38 -8.51
N PRO A 75 -11.96 -9.78 -8.03
CA PRO A 75 -12.97 -10.53 -7.30
C PRO A 75 -13.52 -11.66 -8.19
N GLN A 76 -13.67 -12.86 -7.63
CA GLN A 76 -14.34 -13.99 -8.27
C GLN A 76 -15.86 -13.87 -8.17
#